data_AF-A0AAD9H3N9-F1
#
_entry.id   AF-A0AAD9H3N9-F1
#
_cell.length_a   1.000
_cell.length_b   1.000
_cell.length_c   1.000
_cell.angle_alpha   90.00
_cell.angle_beta   90.00
_cell.angle_gamma   90.00
#
_symmetry.space_group_name_H-M   'P 1'
#
loop_
_entity.id
_entity.type
_entity.pdbx_description
1 polymer ?
#
loop_
_entity_poly.entity_id
_entity_poly.type
_entity_poly.pdbx_seq_one_letter_code
_entity_poly.pdbx_strand_id
1 'polypeptide(L)' 'RGRYVEFHLVHDKGTAFGLNVPGSRVGSILISLPTTAQWRYMHDGPEPDTSERKPLEVLRELKEWI' A
#
# COMPACT_ATOMS: atom_id res chain seq x y z
N ARG A 1 3.08 -0.79 -6.90
CA ARG A 1 2.13 0.04 -6.11
C ARG A 1 0.95 -0.74 -5.50
N GLY A 2 0.70 -2.01 -5.88
CA GLY A 2 -0.42 -2.80 -5.31
C GLY A 2 -0.42 -2.93 -3.78
N ARG A 3 0.76 -3.08 -3.16
CA ARG A 3 0.91 -3.14 -1.69
C ARG A 3 0.34 -1.92 -0.94
N TYR A 4 0.43 -0.73 -1.54
CA TYR A 4 -0.12 0.49 -0.94
C TYR A 4 -1.64 0.48 -0.94
N VAL A 5 -2.24 -0.02 -2.04
CA VAL A 5 -3.69 -0.21 -2.16
C VAL A 5 -4.18 -1.28 -1.18
N GLU A 6 -3.46 -2.40 -1.04
CA GLU A 6 -3.76 -3.43 -0.02
C GLU A 6 -3.83 -2.82 1.37
N PHE A 7 -2.82 -2.02 1.75
CA PHE A 7 -2.82 -1.37 3.07
C PHE A 7 -4.05 -0.47 3.28
N HIS A 8 -4.38 0.39 2.30
CA HIS A 8 -5.50 1.32 2.43
C HIS A 8 -6.86 0.61 2.51
N LEU A 9 -7.04 -0.46 1.73
CA LEU A 9 -8.34 -1.14 1.68
C LEU A 9 -8.52 -2.16 2.81
N VAL A 10 -7.43 -2.72 3.37
CA VAL A 10 -7.49 -3.81 4.35
C VAL A 10 -7.14 -3.36 5.76
N HIS A 11 -6.16 -2.47 5.92
CA HIS A 11 -5.57 -2.14 7.22
C HIS A 11 -5.81 -0.71 7.69
N ASP A 12 -6.01 0.24 6.78
CA ASP A 12 -6.22 1.63 7.16
C ASP A 12 -7.62 1.86 7.76
N LYS A 13 -7.62 2.16 9.07
CA LYS A 13 -8.85 2.42 9.83
C LYS A 13 -9.57 3.68 9.34
N GLY A 14 -8.84 4.68 8.84
CA GLY A 14 -9.43 5.92 8.34
C GLY A 14 -10.25 5.69 7.07
N THR A 15 -9.68 4.97 6.11
CA THR A 15 -10.36 4.53 4.88
C THR A 15 -11.57 3.66 5.22
N ALA A 16 -11.40 2.65 6.08
CA ALA A 16 -12.49 1.77 6.49
C ALA A 16 -13.64 2.55 7.15
N PHE A 17 -13.34 3.46 8.07
CA PHE A 17 -14.36 4.30 8.70
C PHE A 17 -15.07 5.18 7.67
N GLY A 18 -14.33 5.89 6.82
CA GLY A 18 -14.89 6.78 5.82
C GLY A 18 -15.85 6.07 4.86
N LEU A 19 -15.53 4.84 4.45
CA LEU A 19 -16.38 4.05 3.56
C LEU A 19 -17.66 3.52 4.22
N ASN A 20 -17.67 3.36 5.55
CA ASN A 20 -18.82 2.82 6.29
C ASN A 20 -19.76 3.92 6.84
N VAL A 21 -19.37 5.19 6.82
CA VAL A 21 -20.23 6.31 7.27
C VAL A 21 -21.22 6.73 6.17
N PRO A 22 -22.53 6.83 6.48
CA PRO A 22 -23.53 7.33 5.53
C PRO A 22 -23.24 8.77 5.09
N GLY A 23 -23.39 9.06 3.80
CA GLY A 23 -23.17 10.42 3.25
C GLY A 23 -21.70 10.78 3.00
N SER A 24 -20.76 9.86 3.25
CA SER A 24 -19.35 10.08 2.95
C SER A 24 -19.07 10.29 1.45
N ARG A 25 -18.16 11.22 1.15
CA ARG A 25 -17.67 11.45 -0.21
C ARG A 25 -16.57 10.45 -0.56
N VAL A 26 -16.96 9.31 -1.13
CA VAL A 26 -16.06 8.22 -1.53
C VAL A 26 -14.86 8.71 -2.36
N GLY A 27 -15.08 9.61 -3.32
CA GLY A 27 -13.98 10.14 -4.15
C GLY A 27 -12.91 10.92 -3.36
N SER A 28 -13.26 11.50 -2.21
CA SER A 28 -12.29 12.16 -1.34
C SER A 28 -11.53 11.15 -0.47
N ILE A 29 -12.13 10.01 -0.13
CA ILE A 29 -11.49 8.92 0.62
C ILE A 29 -10.47 8.21 -0.27
N LEU A 30 -10.83 7.94 -1.52
CA LEU A 30 -10.02 7.16 -2.45
C LEU A 30 -8.96 7.98 -3.19
N ILE A 31 -8.82 9.28 -2.91
CA ILE A 31 -7.89 10.17 -3.62
C ILE A 31 -6.42 9.78 -3.43
N SER A 32 -6.10 9.08 -2.32
CA SER A 32 -4.76 8.57 -2.06
C SER A 32 -4.39 7.36 -2.93
N LEU A 33 -5.37 6.71 -3.57
CA LEU A 33 -5.09 5.54 -4.39
C LEU A 33 -4.35 5.94 -5.68
N PRO A 34 -3.36 5.15 -6.10
CA PRO A 34 -2.64 5.38 -7.34
C PRO A 34 -3.56 5.16 -8.54
N THR A 35 -3.30 5.89 -9.63
CA THR A 35 -4.00 5.70 -10.92
C THR A 35 -3.80 4.30 -11.51
N THR A 36 -2.66 3.67 -11.23
CA THR A 36 -2.35 2.30 -11.66
C THR A 36 -1.79 1.47 -10.51
N ALA A 37 -2.28 0.24 -10.41
CA ALA A 37 -1.77 -0.78 -9.51
C ALA A 37 -1.78 -2.14 -10.24
N GLN A 38 -0.82 -3.00 -9.91
CA GLN A 38 -0.71 -4.33 -10.47
C GLN A 38 -0.54 -5.35 -9.34
N TRP A 39 -1.17 -6.49 -9.52
CA TRP A 39 -0.96 -7.71 -8.75
C TRP A 39 -0.51 -8.81 -9.71
N ARG A 40 0.52 -9.55 -9.31
CA ARG A 40 1.00 -10.72 -10.02
C ARG A 40 0.89 -11.90 -9.07
N TYR A 41 0.23 -12.95 -9.52
CA TYR A 41 0.10 -14.19 -8.76
C TYR A 41 1.49 -14.81 -8.55
N MET A 42 1.74 -15.34 -7.34
CA MET A 42 3.02 -15.95 -6.95
C MET A 42 4.24 -15.13 -7.38
N HIS A 43 4.19 -13.83 -7.17
CA HIS A 43 5.33 -12.98 -7.45
C HIS A 43 6.37 -13.12 -6.33
N ASP A 44 7.51 -13.72 -6.66
CA ASP A 44 8.63 -13.95 -5.73
C ASP A 44 9.35 -12.66 -5.29
N GLY A 45 8.90 -11.52 -5.81
CA GLY A 45 9.51 -10.21 -5.58
C GLY A 45 10.66 -9.94 -6.54
N PRO A 46 11.38 -8.83 -6.36
CA PRO A 46 12.49 -8.45 -7.20
C PRO A 46 13.73 -9.32 -6.92
N GLU A 47 14.58 -9.52 -7.93
CA GLU A 47 15.80 -10.31 -7.80
C GLU A 47 16.76 -9.69 -6.74
N PRO A 48 17.61 -10.51 -6.08
CA PRO A 48 18.40 -10.08 -4.92
C PRO A 48 19.29 -8.85 -5.17
N ASP A 49 19.88 -8.75 -6.37
CA ASP A 49 20.86 -7.71 -6.71
C ASP A 49 20.23 -6.46 -7.36
N THR A 50 18.91 -6.29 -7.24
CA THR A 50 18.19 -5.15 -7.83
C THR A 50 18.04 -3.99 -6.84
N SER A 51 17.94 -2.78 -7.38
CA SER A 51 17.61 -1.59 -6.59
C SER A 51 16.25 -1.67 -5.90
N GLU A 52 15.33 -2.46 -6.45
CA GLU A 52 13.99 -2.70 -5.89
C GLU A 52 14.00 -3.56 -4.62
N ARG A 53 15.06 -4.35 -4.39
CA ARG A 53 15.17 -5.22 -3.21
C ARG A 53 15.43 -4.46 -1.92
N LYS A 54 16.34 -3.49 -1.95
CA LYS A 54 16.75 -2.67 -0.80
C LYS A 54 15.58 -2.08 0.01
N PRO A 55 14.59 -1.41 -0.60
CA PRO A 55 13.46 -0.88 0.15
C PRO A 55 12.59 -1.96 0.80
N LEU A 56 12.49 -3.17 0.24
CA LEU A 56 11.70 -4.25 0.83
C LEU A 56 12.32 -4.77 2.13
N GLU A 57 13.65 -4.79 2.23
CA GLU A 57 14.36 -5.22 3.45
C GLU A 57 14.16 -4.21 4.58
N VAL A 58 14.27 -2.91 4.26
CA VAL A 58 13.99 -1.82 5.21
C VAL A 58 12.53 -1.83 5.69
N LEU A 59 11.58 -2.26 4.85
CA LEU A 59 10.18 -2.37 5.26
C LEU A 59 9.90 -3.59 6.17
N ARG A 60 10.78 -4.60 6.14
CA ARG A 60 10.68 -5.77 7.05
C ARG A 60 11.29 -5.47 8.40
N GLU A 61 12.40 -4.75 8.42
CA GLU A 61 13.12 -4.40 9.64
C GLU A 61 13.15 -2.89 9.82
N LEU A 62 12.43 -2.40 10.84
CA LEU A 62 12.39 -0.98 11.19
C LEU A 62 13.81 -0.46 11.45
N LYS A 63 14.23 0.51 10.63
CA LYS A 63 15.53 1.17 10.75
C LYS A 63 15.41 2.51 11.47
N GLU A 64 16.39 2.81 12.32
CA GLU A 64 16.57 4.14 12.91
C GLU A 64 17.29 5.08 11.93
N TRP A 65 16.81 6.33 11.82
CA TRP A 65 17.24 7.29 10.80
C TRP A 65 17.85 8.57 11.37
N ILE A 66 17.90 8.72 12.69
CA ILE A 66 18.36 9.91 13.41
C ILE A 66 19.77 9.69 13.92
#